data_AF-A0A3R6J057-F1
#
_entry.id   AF-A0A3R6J057-F1
#
_cell.length_a   1.000
_cell.length_b   1.000
_cell.length_c   1.000
_cell.angle_alpha   90.00
_cell.angle_beta   90.00
_cell.angle_gamma   90.00
#
_symmetry.space_group_name_H-M   'P 1'
#
loop_
_entity.id
_entity.type
_entity.pdbx_description
1 polymer ?
#
loop_
_entity_poly.entity_id
_entity_poly.type
_entity_poly.pdbx_seq_one_letter_code
_entity_poly.pdbx_strand_id
1 'polypeptide(L)' 'MYYETNCTEITAEQWSELMRNNRKCSYKRLIGKLKRYLSELYDSLCLQYPNPYDGQCWQTKTHYILVHSAIEYFINKQ' A
#
# COMPACT_ATOMS: atom_id res chain seq x y z
N MET A 1 0.39 6.19 -11.22
CA MET A 1 0.41 5.35 -10.00
C MET A 1 1.10 4.04 -10.34
N TYR A 2 2.09 3.61 -9.55
CA TYR A 2 2.83 2.37 -9.76
C TYR A 2 3.26 1.72 -8.45
N TYR A 3 3.50 0.41 -8.46
CA TYR A 3 4.11 -0.30 -7.32
C TYR A 3 5.60 0.05 -7.26
N GLU A 4 6.05 0.63 -6.15
CA GLU A 4 7.45 1.07 -5.98
C GLU A 4 8.29 -0.01 -5.28
N THR A 5 7.85 -0.48 -4.11
CA THR A 5 8.56 -1.49 -3.30
C THR A 5 7.67 -2.01 -2.15
N ASN A 6 8.18 -2.93 -1.33
CA ASN A 6 7.56 -3.33 -0.07
C ASN A 6 8.56 -3.33 1.09
N CYS A 7 8.08 -3.42 2.33
CA CYS A 7 8.92 -3.36 3.52
C CYS A 7 9.98 -4.47 3.64
N THR A 8 9.87 -5.57 2.88
CA THR A 8 10.86 -6.65 2.88
C THR A 8 12.05 -6.37 1.94
N GLU A 9 11.93 -5.36 1.08
CA GLU A 9 12.91 -5.01 0.04
C GLU A 9 13.74 -3.76 0.38
N ILE A 10 13.48 -3.13 1.53
CA ILE A 10 14.09 -1.85 1.94
C ILE A 10 14.65 -1.92 3.35
N THR A 11 15.54 -1.00 3.69
CA THR A 11 16.06 -0.86 5.06
C THR A 11 15.04 -0.18 5.98
N ALA A 12 15.27 -0.28 7.30
CA ALA A 12 14.44 0.39 8.30
C ALA A 12 14.46 1.92 8.13
N GLU A 13 15.59 2.50 7.72
CA GLU A 13 15.73 3.94 7.47
C GLU A 13 14.88 4.37 6.26
N GLN A 14 14.94 3.61 5.16
CA GLN A 14 14.12 3.85 3.97
C GLN A 14 12.63 3.71 4.29
N TRP A 15 12.25 2.68 5.04
CA TRP A 15 10.88 2.50 5.51
C TRP A 15 10.39 3.68 6.34
N SER A 16 11.22 4.16 7.28
CA SER A 16 10.90 5.30 8.15
C SER A 16 10.64 6.57 7.33
N GLU A 17 11.46 6.81 6.30
CA GLU A 17 11.28 7.94 5.39
C GLU A 17 10.01 7.82 4.54
N LEU A 18 9.71 6.63 4.01
CA LEU A 18 8.48 6.39 3.25
C LEU A 18 7.21 6.49 4.11
N MET A 19 7.32 6.20 5.40
CA MET A 19 6.24 6.29 6.39
C MET A 19 6.11 7.67 7.04
N ARG A 20 7.05 8.59 6.78
CA ARG A 20 7.09 9.89 7.43
C ARG A 20 5.82 10.71 7.18
N ASN A 21 5.26 11.27 8.25
CA ASN A 21 4.02 12.06 8.23
C ASN A 21 2.83 11.32 7.59
N ASN A 22 2.78 9.99 7.75
CA ASN A 22 1.65 9.22 7.26
C ASN A 22 0.34 9.60 7.95
N ARG A 23 -0.76 9.28 7.27
CA ARG A 23 -2.11 9.34 7.83
C ARG A 23 -2.90 8.15 7.35
N LYS A 24 -3.92 7.73 8.11
CA LYS A 24 -4.82 6.66 7.70
C LYS A 24 -5.43 6.95 6.33
N CYS A 25 -5.64 5.91 5.55
CA CYS A 25 -6.40 5.99 4.31
C CYS A 25 -7.52 4.95 4.28
N SER A 26 -8.56 5.20 3.49
CA SER A 26 -9.67 4.27 3.33
C SER A 26 -9.23 3.07 2.50
N TYR A 27 -9.18 1.88 3.11
CA TYR A 27 -8.88 0.63 2.43
C TYR A 27 -9.76 0.42 1.19
N LYS A 28 -11.08 0.59 1.33
CA LYS A 28 -12.05 0.48 0.22
C LYS A 28 -11.70 1.38 -0.97
N ARG A 29 -11.28 2.63 -0.71
CA ARG A 29 -10.87 3.56 -1.78
C ARG A 29 -9.51 3.18 -2.37
N LEU A 30 -8.59 2.68 -1.55
CA LEU A 30 -7.28 2.22 -1.99
C LEU A 30 -7.40 1.01 -2.91
N ILE A 31 -8.08 -0.07 -2.49
CA ILE A 31 -8.27 -1.26 -3.33
C ILE A 31 -9.01 -0.94 -4.63
N GLY A 32 -9.96 0.00 -4.62
CA GLY A 32 -10.63 0.46 -5.83
C GLY A 32 -9.69 1.16 -6.82
N LYS A 33 -8.67 1.88 -6.33
CA LYS A 33 -7.60 2.44 -7.17
C LYS A 33 -6.68 1.33 -7.67
N LEU A 34 -6.26 0.41 -6.80
CA LEU A 34 -5.39 -0.70 -7.21
C LEU A 34 -6.07 -1.54 -8.30
N LYS A 35 -7.33 -1.93 -8.13
CA LYS A 35 -8.11 -2.64 -9.15
C LYS A 35 -8.16 -1.90 -10.49
N ARG A 36 -8.22 -0.55 -10.47
CA ARG A 36 -8.35 0.27 -11.68
C ARG A 36 -7.01 0.50 -12.41
N TYR A 37 -5.93 0.70 -11.67
CA TYR A 37 -4.67 1.20 -12.23
C TYR A 37 -3.49 0.21 -12.07
N LEU A 38 -3.62 -0.76 -11.17
CA LEU A 38 -2.62 -1.78 -10.84
C LEU A 38 -3.31 -3.15 -10.68
N SER A 39 -4.04 -3.57 -11.71
CA SER A 39 -4.84 -4.81 -11.68
C SER A 39 -3.99 -6.04 -11.39
N GLU A 40 -2.77 -6.12 -11.95
CA GLU A 40 -1.84 -7.22 -11.69
C GLU A 40 -1.48 -7.34 -10.21
N LEU A 41 -1.20 -6.21 -9.53
CA LEU A 41 -0.93 -6.20 -8.10
C LEU A 41 -2.20 -6.53 -7.28
N TYR A 42 -3.36 -6.07 -7.74
CA TYR A 42 -4.64 -6.36 -7.07
C TYR A 42 -4.94 -7.86 -7.10
N ASP A 43 -4.76 -8.50 -8.25
CA ASP A 43 -5.02 -9.91 -8.46
C ASP A 43 -3.95 -10.78 -7.77
N SER A 44 -2.67 -10.40 -7.82
CA SER A 44 -1.57 -11.15 -7.18
C SER A 44 -1.67 -11.19 -5.66
N LEU A 45 -2.19 -10.11 -5.05
CA LEU A 45 -2.44 -10.01 -3.62
C LEU A 45 -3.84 -10.48 -3.21
N CYS A 46 -4.63 -11.01 -4.15
CA CYS A 46 -5.97 -11.53 -3.89
C CYS A 46 -6.88 -10.55 -3.13
N LEU A 47 -6.83 -9.25 -3.48
CA LEU A 47 -7.52 -8.16 -2.76
C LEU A 47 -9.05 -8.14 -2.93
N GLN A 48 -9.62 -9.15 -3.59
CA GLN A 48 -11.04 -9.45 -3.59
C GLN A 48 -11.54 -10.09 -2.28
N TYR A 49 -10.64 -10.66 -1.48
CA TYR A 49 -10.98 -11.28 -0.20
C TYR A 49 -10.77 -10.33 0.98
N PRO A 50 -11.42 -10.58 2.13
CA PRO A 50 -11.23 -9.77 3.33
C PRO A 50 -9.76 -9.72 3.76
N ASN A 51 -9.28 -8.52 4.04
CA ASN A 51 -7.93 -8.28 4.55
C ASN A 51 -7.99 -7.92 6.04
N PRO A 52 -7.43 -8.72 6.95
CA PRO A 52 -7.44 -8.42 8.38
C PRO A 52 -6.63 -7.16 8.76
N TYR A 53 -5.82 -6.64 7.82
CA TYR A 53 -5.03 -5.43 7.98
C TYR A 53 -5.67 -4.19 7.32
N ASP A 54 -6.95 -4.24 6.93
CA ASP A 54 -7.63 -3.13 6.25
C ASP A 54 -7.56 -1.80 7.02
N GLY A 55 -7.70 -1.86 8.34
CA GLY A 55 -7.58 -0.71 9.25
C GLY A 55 -6.15 -0.19 9.39
N GLN A 56 -5.16 -0.86 8.82
CA GLN A 56 -3.73 -0.54 8.92
C GLN A 56 -3.17 0.07 7.65
N CYS A 57 -4.01 0.46 6.68
CA CYS A 57 -3.52 1.14 5.48
C CYS A 57 -3.31 2.65 5.69
N TRP A 58 -2.28 3.19 5.05
CA TRP A 58 -1.83 4.57 5.23
C TRP A 58 -1.64 5.29 3.89
N GLN A 59 -1.36 6.58 3.98
CA GLN A 59 -0.89 7.37 2.84
C GLN A 59 0.02 8.48 3.32
N THR A 60 0.98 8.84 2.48
CA THR A 60 1.81 10.04 2.63
C THR A 60 1.51 11.03 1.50
N LYS A 61 2.33 12.07 1.35
CA LYS A 61 2.23 12.98 0.21
C LYS A 61 2.43 12.24 -1.13
N THR A 62 3.36 11.30 -1.16
CA THR A 62 3.81 10.61 -2.38
C THR A 62 3.27 9.20 -2.52
N HIS A 63 2.90 8.51 -1.43
CA HIS A 63 2.54 7.09 -1.48
C HIS A 63 1.15 6.78 -0.92
N TYR A 64 0.51 5.76 -1.48
CA TYR A 64 -0.41 4.90 -0.74
C TYR A 64 0.38 3.73 -0.14
N ILE A 65 0.02 3.34 1.07
CA ILE A 65 0.64 2.20 1.77
C ILE A 65 -0.47 1.20 2.04
N LEU A 66 -0.48 0.12 1.25
CA LEU A 66 -1.36 -1.03 1.46
C LEU A 66 -0.68 -1.94 2.47
N VAL A 67 -1.37 -2.34 3.53
CA VAL A 67 -0.89 -3.39 4.43
C VAL A 67 -1.66 -4.66 4.13
N HIS A 68 -0.96 -5.72 3.74
CA HIS A 68 -1.54 -7.02 3.43
C HIS A 68 -0.55 -8.13 3.81
N SER A 69 -1.03 -9.17 4.49
CA SER A 69 -0.18 -10.27 4.97
C SER A 69 1.03 -9.78 5.79
N ALA A 70 0.80 -8.78 6.66
CA ALA A 70 1.82 -8.09 7.46
C ALA A 70 2.97 -7.43 6.66
N ILE A 71 2.74 -7.14 5.37
CA ILE A 71 3.69 -6.44 4.50
C ILE A 71 3.10 -5.08 4.11
N GLU A 72 3.87 -4.01 4.31
CA GLU A 72 3.59 -2.69 3.74
C GLU A 72 4.05 -2.63 2.27
N TYR A 73 3.10 -2.47 1.36
CA TYR A 73 3.36 -2.22 -0.06
C TYR A 73 3.28 -0.72 -0.32
N PHE A 74 4.37 -0.14 -0.81
CA PHE A 74 4.49 1.28 -1.13
C PHE A 74 4.13 1.51 -2.59
N ILE A 75 3.01 2.21 -2.81
CA ILE A 75 2.47 2.51 -4.14
C ILE A 75 2.56 4.01 -4.39
N ASN A 76 3.39 4.41 -5.35
CA ASN A 76 3.61 5.80 -5.68
C ASN A 76 2.38 6.41 -6.36
N LYS A 77 1.96 7.59 -5.93
CA LYS A 77 0.73 8.29 -6.39
C LYS A 77 0.86 8.98 -7.73
N GLN A 78 2.08 9.29 -8.18
CA GLN A 78 2.34 9.92 -9.47
C GLN A 78 1.95 8.96 -10.60
#